data_AF-A0A402BCM8-F1
#
_entry.id   AF-A0A402BCM8-F1
#
_cell.length_a   1.000
_cell.length_b   1.000
_cell.length_c   1.000
_cell.angle_alpha   90.00
_cell.angle_beta   90.00
_cell.angle_gamma   90.00
#
_symmetry.space_group_name_H-M   'P 1'
#
loop_
_entity.id
_entity.type
_entity.pdbx_description
1 polymer ?
#
loop_
_entity_poly.entity_id
_entity_poly.type
_entity_poly.pdbx_seq_one_letter_code
_entity_poly.pdbx_strand_id
1 'polypeptide(L)' 'MHHIKPFHLYPELELDPGNLITLCEIKGRTHHLLIGHLDDWQSYNLRVRADTKRYSHQSATAIKASPAWQKEVEHRPMP' A
#
# COMPACT_ATOMS: atom_id res chain seq x y z
N MET A 1 -2.86 8.93 -6.54
CA MET A 1 -3.62 9.05 -5.28
C MET A 1 -4.07 7.65 -4.92
N HIS A 2 -4.05 7.29 -3.63
CA HIS A 2 -4.41 5.96 -3.15
C HIS A 2 -5.40 6.07 -1.99
N HIS A 3 -6.41 5.20 -1.99
CA HIS A 3 -7.37 5.05 -0.89
C HIS A 3 -6.82 4.02 0.11
N ILE A 4 -6.67 4.43 1.37
CA ILE A 4 -6.17 3.55 2.45
C ILE A 4 -7.15 2.41 2.69
N LYS A 5 -8.44 2.72 2.73
CA LYS A 5 -9.54 1.77 2.67
C LYS A 5 -10.17 1.83 1.28
N PRO A 6 -10.32 0.70 0.57
CA PRO A 6 -10.73 0.70 -0.81
C PRO A 6 -12.21 1.10 -0.96
N PHE A 7 -12.51 1.89 -1.99
CA PHE A 7 -13.83 2.42 -2.28
C PHE A 7 -14.92 1.34 -2.37
N HIS A 8 -14.64 0.21 -3.01
CA HIS A 8 -15.64 -0.85 -3.19
C HIS A 8 -16.09 -1.53 -1.88
N LEU A 9 -15.31 -1.42 -0.80
CA LEU A 9 -15.67 -1.91 0.54
C LEU A 9 -16.16 -0.79 1.47
N TYR A 10 -15.70 0.45 1.24
CA TYR A 10 -15.97 1.61 2.08
C TYR A 10 -16.32 2.84 1.23
N PRO A 11 -17.45 2.81 0.48
CA PRO A 11 -17.80 3.87 -0.45
C PRO A 11 -18.04 5.21 0.27
N GLU A 12 -18.45 5.18 1.53
CA GLU A 12 -18.64 6.37 2.38
C GLU A 12 -17.35 7.15 2.64
N LEU A 13 -16.18 6.56 2.38
CA LEU A 13 -14.86 7.15 2.61
C LEU A 13 -14.15 7.60 1.33
N GLU A 14 -14.82 7.59 0.17
CA GLU A 14 -14.20 7.87 -1.15
C GLU A 14 -13.44 9.21 -1.17
N LEU A 15 -14.08 10.26 -0.70
CA LEU A 15 -13.56 11.63 -0.74
C LEU A 15 -13.10 12.13 0.64
N ASP A 16 -13.06 11.25 1.64
CA ASP A 16 -12.54 11.61 2.96
C ASP A 16 -11.02 11.82 2.87
N PRO A 17 -10.50 13.05 3.10
CA PRO A 17 -9.06 13.30 3.07
C PRO A 17 -8.27 12.45 4.07
N GLY A 18 -8.90 11.98 5.14
CA GLY A 18 -8.33 11.03 6.10
C GLY A 18 -8.11 9.63 5.52
N ASN A 19 -8.86 9.26 4.49
CA ASN A 19 -8.74 7.99 3.76
C ASN A 19 -7.79 8.08 2.54
N LEU A 20 -7.22 9.25 2.26
CA LEU A 20 -6.34 9.46 1.12
C LEU A 20 -4.87 9.54 1.52
N ILE A 21 -4.00 9.02 0.65
CA ILE A 21 -2.55 9.22 0.70
C ILE A 21 -1.96 9.30 -0.72
N THR A 22 -0.94 10.13 -0.89
CA THR A 22 -0.22 10.24 -2.16
C THR A 22 0.90 9.21 -2.21
N LEU A 23 0.76 8.22 -3.09
CA LEU A 23 1.80 7.26 -3.46
C LEU A 23 2.22 7.48 -4.91
N CYS A 24 3.48 7.21 -5.24
CA CYS A 24 3.94 7.35 -6.61
C CYS A 24 3.49 6.14 -7.47
N GLU A 25 3.19 6.46 -8.72
CA GLU A 25 2.77 5.52 -9.75
C GLU A 25 3.58 5.80 -11.02
N ILE A 26 4.90 5.75 -10.88
CA ILE A 26 5.84 6.02 -11.97
C ILE A 26 6.33 4.66 -12.50
N LYS A 27 6.51 4.55 -13.81
CA LYS A 27 7.05 3.34 -14.44
C LYS A 27 8.38 2.94 -13.79
N GLY A 28 8.44 1.72 -13.22
CA GLY A 28 9.60 1.22 -12.49
C GLY A 28 9.69 1.61 -11.00
N ARG A 29 8.79 2.46 -10.49
CA ARG A 29 8.63 2.83 -9.07
C ARG A 29 7.14 2.98 -8.74
N THR A 30 6.48 1.87 -8.47
CA THR A 30 5.04 1.82 -8.16
C THR A 30 4.82 1.58 -6.67
N HIS A 31 5.08 2.60 -5.82
CA HIS A 31 4.72 2.51 -4.40
C HIS A 31 3.21 2.32 -4.21
N HIS A 32 2.40 2.76 -5.17
CA HIS A 32 0.96 2.50 -5.18
C HIS A 32 0.67 0.99 -5.09
N LEU A 33 1.12 0.19 -6.06
CA LEU A 33 0.97 -1.26 -6.02
C LEU A 33 1.76 -1.89 -4.88
N LEU A 34 3.06 -1.58 -4.80
CA LEU A 34 3.93 -2.23 -3.84
C LEU A 34 3.44 -2.00 -2.42
N ILE A 35 3.41 -0.75 -1.95
CA ILE A 35 3.10 -0.40 -0.56
C ILE A 35 1.61 -0.26 -0.31
N GLY A 36 0.86 0.37 -1.22
CA GLY A 36 -0.57 0.60 -1.03
C GLY A 36 -1.41 -0.69 -1.11
N HIS A 37 -0.97 -1.64 -1.94
CA HIS A 37 -1.71 -2.87 -2.22
C HIS A 37 -0.96 -4.15 -1.79
N LEU A 38 0.15 -4.05 -1.05
CA LEU A 38 0.96 -5.20 -0.64
C LEU A 38 1.33 -6.12 -1.83
N ASP A 39 1.74 -5.50 -2.95
CA ASP A 39 2.14 -6.14 -4.20
C ASP A 39 1.02 -6.94 -4.90
N ASP A 40 -0.25 -6.68 -4.59
CA ASP A 40 -1.42 -7.31 -5.24
C ASP A 40 -2.62 -6.35 -5.28
N TRP A 41 -3.05 -5.96 -6.48
CA TRP A 41 -4.17 -5.03 -6.69
C TRP A 41 -5.50 -5.46 -6.07
N GLN A 42 -5.69 -6.75 -5.80
CA GLN A 42 -6.89 -7.23 -5.12
C GLN A 42 -6.86 -6.93 -3.62
N SER A 43 -5.69 -6.65 -3.03
CA SER A 43 -5.50 -6.39 -1.61
C SER A 43 -5.36 -4.88 -1.30
N TYR A 44 -5.29 -4.52 -0.02
CA TYR A 44 -4.99 -3.17 0.46
C TYR A 44 -4.15 -3.19 1.74
N ASN A 45 -3.35 -2.15 1.99
CA ASN A 45 -2.45 -2.10 3.14
C ASN A 45 -3.03 -1.31 4.32
N LEU A 46 -3.51 -2.01 5.35
CA LEU A 46 -3.96 -1.41 6.62
C LEU A 46 -2.87 -0.57 7.33
N ARG A 47 -1.60 -0.83 7.03
CA ARG A 47 -0.42 -0.18 7.60
C ARG A 47 0.25 0.81 6.64
N VAL A 48 -0.39 1.18 5.53
CA VAL A 48 0.20 2.02 4.45
C VAL A 48 0.91 3.27 4.96
N ARG A 49 0.36 3.97 5.97
CA ARG A 49 1.00 5.17 6.57
C ARG A 49 2.28 4.85 7.35
N ALA A 50 2.36 3.69 8.00
CA ALA A 50 3.55 3.24 8.71
C ALA A 50 4.60 2.71 7.72
N ASP A 51 4.17 1.95 6.71
CA ASP A 51 5.06 1.29 5.76
C ASP A 51 5.69 2.28 4.77
N THR A 52 4.94 3.30 4.35
CA THR A 52 5.51 4.43 3.58
C THR A 52 6.67 5.11 4.30
N LYS A 53 6.58 5.27 5.63
CA LYS A 53 7.68 5.81 6.44
C LYS A 53 8.81 4.80 6.59
N ARG A 54 8.48 3.56 6.93
CA ARG A 54 9.45 2.47 7.16
C ARG A 54 10.33 2.19 5.94
N TYR A 55 9.72 2.18 4.76
CA TYR A 55 10.38 1.84 3.50
C TYR A 55 10.84 3.05 2.70
N SER A 56 10.85 4.25 3.32
CA SER A 56 11.35 5.45 2.66
C SER A 56 12.78 5.25 2.16
N HIS A 57 13.05 5.71 0.93
CA HIS A 57 14.35 5.61 0.25
C HIS A 57 14.85 4.17 -0.03
N GLN A 58 14.03 3.15 0.18
CA GLN A 58 14.39 1.78 -0.16
C GLN A 58 13.97 1.45 -1.60
N SER A 59 14.73 0.57 -2.26
CA SER A 59 14.33 0.02 -3.55
C SER A 59 13.24 -1.03 -3.38
N ALA A 60 12.45 -1.30 -4.43
CA ALA A 60 11.46 -2.37 -4.40
C ALA A 60 12.09 -3.72 -4.04
N THR A 61 13.30 -4.02 -4.54
CA THR A 61 14.05 -5.23 -4.19
C THR A 61 14.38 -5.30 -2.70
N ALA A 62 14.84 -4.20 -2.10
CA ALA A 62 15.13 -4.15 -0.67
C ALA A 62 13.88 -4.33 0.19
N ILE A 63 12.76 -3.70 -0.20
CA ILE A 63 11.47 -3.84 0.47
C ILE A 63 11.01 -5.30 0.43
N LYS A 64 11.03 -5.94 -0.75
CA LYS A 64 10.60 -7.33 -0.92
C LYS A 64 11.48 -8.35 -0.17
N ALA A 65 12.74 -7.99 0.10
CA ALA A 65 13.66 -8.82 0.88
C ALA A 65 13.45 -8.69 2.41
N SER A 66 12.67 -7.72 2.87
CA SER A 66 12.39 -7.54 4.31
C SER A 66 11.52 -8.68 4.86
N PRO A 67 11.91 -9.35 5.96
CA PRO A 67 11.05 -10.35 6.60
C PRO A 67 9.73 -9.76 7.10
N ALA A 68 9.73 -8.50 7.54
CA ALA A 68 8.51 -7.81 7.94
C ALA A 68 7.55 -7.63 6.76
N TRP A 69 8.10 -7.28 5.58
CA TRP A 69 7.32 -7.15 4.35
C TRP A 69 6.72 -8.49 3.92
N GLN A 70 7.52 -9.56 3.93
CA GLN A 70 7.06 -10.89 3.55
C GLN A 70 5.89 -11.35 4.43
N LYS A 71 5.98 -11.09 5.74
CA LYS A 71 4.89 -11.37 6.68
C LYS A 71 3.64 -10.52 6.40
N GLU A 72 3.80 -9.23 6.10
CA GLU A 72 2.69 -8.34 5.75
C GLU A 72 1.98 -8.80 4.46
N VAL A 73 2.74 -9.24 3.44
CA VAL A 73 2.20 -9.80 2.19
C VAL A 73 1.47 -11.13 2.44
N GLU A 74 1.99 -12.01 3.29
CA GLU A 74 1.35 -13.29 3.64
C GLU A 74 -0.01 -13.09 4.33
N HIS A 75 -0.15 -12.04 5.13
CA HIS A 75 -1.35 -11.75 5.92
C HIS A 75 -2.19 -10.61 5.32
N ARG A 76 -1.99 -10.31 4.03
CA ARG A 76 -2.67 -9.19 3.38
C ARG A 76 -4.18 -9.45 3.30
N PRO A 77 -5.02 -8.41 3.50
CA PRO A 77 -6.46 -8.57 3.41
C PRO A 77 -6.89 -8.79 1.95
N MET A 78 -7.69 -9.83 1.73
CA MET A 78 -8.37 -10.07 0.46
C MET A 78 -9.85 -9.68 0.65
N PRO A 79 -10.40 -8.75 -0.16
CA PRO A 79 -11.81 -8.38 -0.18
C PRO A 79 -12.76 -9.55 -0.43
#